data_AF-A0A967I0C7-F1
#
_entry.id   AF-A0A967I0C7-F1
#
_cell.length_a   1.000
_cell.length_b   1.000
_cell.length_c   1.000
_cell.angle_alpha   90.00
_cell.angle_beta   90.00
_cell.angle_gamma   90.00
#
_symmetry.space_group_name_H-M   'P 1'
#
loop_
_entity.id
_entity.type
_entity.pdbx_description
1 polymer ?
#
loop_
_entity_poly.entity_id
_entity_poly.type
_entity_poly.pdbx_seq_one_letter_code
_entity_poly.pdbx_strand_id
1 'polypeptide(L)'
;MAKKKKARRPHPRQQQVHAKESNFWKITTVIAIILLAGVSAKSMFSGGQKTNTITPYQTTSSQPISIQPVPNQSPAVQAATSSAANSIEDQVRQVAVNFKCACGGCGELPLAECQCDMPKGAVEEKGFIRDKLMEGYTVPQVIELVDKKYGLRV
;
A
#
# COMPACT_ATOMS: atom_id res chain seq x y z
N MET A 1 -45.28 58.08 12.36
CA MET A 1 -45.77 56.80 11.78
C MET A 1 -44.65 56.15 10.96
N ALA A 2 -44.62 54.82 10.92
CA ALA A 2 -43.48 53.91 10.77
C ALA A 2 -42.47 54.15 9.61
N LYS A 3 -41.17 54.22 9.97
CA LYS A 3 -40.03 54.08 9.03
C LYS A 3 -39.74 52.59 8.80
N LYS A 4 -40.07 52.10 7.59
CA LYS A 4 -39.87 50.73 7.12
C LYS A 4 -38.38 50.47 6.84
N LYS A 5 -37.71 49.69 7.70
CA LYS A 5 -36.31 49.26 7.51
C LYS A 5 -36.22 48.22 6.38
N LYS A 6 -35.52 48.55 5.28
CA LYS A 6 -35.17 47.60 4.21
C LYS A 6 -34.04 46.67 4.68
N ALA A 7 -34.33 45.37 4.74
CA ALA A 7 -33.36 44.32 5.02
C ALA A 7 -32.37 44.16 3.86
N ARG A 8 -31.06 44.19 4.14
CA ARG A 8 -30.01 43.81 3.18
C ARG A 8 -29.99 42.29 3.05
N ARG A 9 -30.12 41.78 1.83
CA ARG A 9 -29.85 40.37 1.53
C ARG A 9 -28.33 40.12 1.56
N PRO A 10 -27.85 38.99 2.10
CA PRO A 10 -26.45 38.61 1.99
C PRO A 10 -26.12 38.22 0.54
N HIS A 11 -24.98 38.71 0.05
CA HIS A 11 -24.43 38.33 -1.25
C HIS A 11 -24.00 36.85 -1.25
N PRO A 12 -24.28 36.09 -2.32
CA PRO A 12 -23.68 34.77 -2.48
C PRO A 12 -22.17 34.92 -2.70
N ARG A 13 -21.41 34.26 -1.83
CA ARG A 13 -19.95 34.13 -1.90
C ARG A 13 -19.61 33.33 -3.14
N GLN A 14 -19.15 34.02 -4.19
CA GLN A 14 -18.68 33.37 -5.42
C GLN A 14 -17.42 32.57 -5.10
N GLN A 15 -17.56 31.25 -5.05
CA GLN A 15 -16.47 30.31 -4.83
C GLN A 15 -15.70 30.22 -6.16
N GLN A 16 -14.45 30.70 -6.16
CA GLN A 16 -13.55 30.60 -7.28
C GLN A 16 -13.30 29.11 -7.58
N VAL A 17 -13.91 28.61 -8.65
CA VAL A 17 -13.59 27.30 -9.20
C VAL A 17 -12.23 27.45 -9.86
N HIS A 18 -11.17 27.06 -9.16
CA HIS A 18 -9.85 26.88 -9.77
C HIS A 18 -10.00 25.79 -10.83
N ALA A 19 -10.15 26.20 -12.08
CA ALA A 19 -10.02 25.34 -13.24
C ALA A 19 -8.59 24.79 -13.23
N LYS A 20 -8.44 23.58 -12.71
CA LYS A 20 -7.21 22.81 -12.79
C LYS A 20 -7.01 22.50 -14.27
N GLU A 21 -6.13 23.26 -14.90
CA GLU A 21 -5.70 23.08 -16.28
C GLU A 21 -5.26 21.63 -16.47
N SER A 22 -6.17 20.83 -17.03
CA SER A 22 -5.95 19.41 -17.21
C SER A 22 -5.09 19.24 -18.45
N ASN A 23 -3.87 18.74 -18.26
CA ASN A 23 -2.95 18.27 -19.30
C ASN A 23 -3.50 17.09 -20.15
N PHE A 24 -4.82 16.92 -20.18
CA PHE A 24 -5.54 15.81 -20.76
C PHE A 24 -5.35 15.71 -22.28
N TRP A 25 -5.15 16.84 -22.98
CA TRP A 25 -4.95 16.82 -24.43
C TRP A 25 -3.58 16.27 -24.85
N LYS A 26 -2.55 16.38 -23.99
CA LYS A 26 -1.19 15.86 -24.30
C LYS A 26 -1.12 14.33 -24.23
N ILE A 27 -1.98 13.70 -23.44
CA ILE A 27 -1.94 12.24 -23.20
C ILE A 27 -2.58 11.48 -24.37
N THR A 28 -3.64 12.03 -24.97
CA THR A 28 -4.36 11.41 -26.10
C THR A 28 -3.51 11.21 -27.35
N THR A 29 -2.52 12.08 -27.60
CA THR A 29 -1.70 12.01 -28.82
C THR A 29 -0.64 10.91 -28.78
N VAL A 30 -0.17 10.53 -27.58
CA VAL A 30 0.88 9.50 -27.42
C VAL A 30 0.32 8.08 -27.64
N ILE A 31 -0.94 7.85 -27.25
CA ILE A 31 -1.59 6.52 -27.37
C ILE A 31 -1.85 6.15 -28.84
N ALA A 32 -2.14 7.13 -29.71
CA ALA A 32 -2.36 6.90 -31.13
C ALA A 32 -1.09 6.46 -31.88
N ILE A 33 0.10 6.89 -31.44
CA ILE A 33 1.37 6.54 -32.09
C ILE A 33 1.79 5.10 -31.75
N ILE A 34 1.51 4.63 -30.53
CA ILE A 34 1.93 3.30 -30.06
C ILE A 34 1.14 2.17 -30.74
N LEU A 35 -0.11 2.40 -31.13
CA LEU A 35 -0.97 1.37 -31.73
C LEU A 35 -0.68 1.10 -33.22
N LEU A 36 0.11 1.93 -33.91
CA LEU A 36 0.38 1.78 -35.36
C LEU A 36 1.68 1.04 -35.70
N ALA A 37 2.55 0.74 -34.73
CA ALA A 37 3.89 0.17 -34.99
C ALA A 37 4.08 -1.31 -34.60
N GLY A 38 3.04 -2.02 -34.13
CA GLY A 38 3.17 -3.34 -33.52
C GLY A 38 2.67 -4.51 -34.35
N VAL A 39 3.11 -4.69 -35.60
CA VAL A 39 2.91 -5.94 -36.37
C VAL A 39 4.23 -6.70 -36.49
N SER A 40 4.18 -8.00 -36.17
CA SER A 40 5.15 -9.07 -36.50
C SER A 40 6.22 -9.42 -35.46
N ALA A 41 5.95 -10.49 -34.70
CA ALA A 41 6.96 -11.53 -34.45
C ALA A 41 6.27 -12.89 -34.30
N LYS A 42 6.77 -13.84 -35.08
CA LYS A 42 6.23 -15.18 -35.33
C LYS A 42 7.42 -16.12 -35.11
N SER A 43 7.40 -16.93 -34.06
CA SER A 43 8.29 -18.09 -33.85
C SER A 43 7.86 -18.82 -32.57
N MET A 44 7.22 -19.98 -32.70
CA MET A 44 7.86 -21.30 -32.58
C MET A 44 8.66 -21.47 -31.28
N PHE A 45 8.08 -22.15 -30.28
CA PHE A 45 8.83 -23.10 -29.46
C PHE A 45 7.90 -24.22 -28.97
N SER A 46 8.10 -25.37 -29.60
CA SER A 46 7.55 -26.66 -29.23
C SER A 46 8.67 -27.43 -28.53
N GLY A 47 8.38 -28.02 -27.37
CA GLY A 47 9.23 -29.06 -26.77
C GLY A 47 9.55 -28.88 -25.29
N GLY A 48 9.19 -29.89 -24.50
CA GLY A 48 9.92 -30.25 -23.27
C GLY A 48 9.17 -30.07 -21.96
N GLN A 49 8.09 -30.83 -21.75
CA GLN A 49 7.65 -31.13 -20.39
C GLN A 49 8.73 -31.96 -19.70
N LYS A 50 9.37 -31.39 -18.67
CA LYS A 50 10.08 -32.16 -17.63
C LYS A 50 9.36 -31.93 -16.32
N THR A 51 8.58 -32.93 -15.95
CA THR A 51 7.94 -33.13 -14.66
C THR A 51 9.00 -33.10 -13.55
N ASN A 52 8.98 -32.08 -12.70
CA ASN A 52 9.60 -32.17 -11.38
C ASN A 52 8.55 -32.70 -10.41
N THR A 53 8.67 -34.00 -10.13
CA THR A 53 8.11 -34.71 -9.00
C THR A 53 8.48 -33.96 -7.71
N ILE A 54 7.51 -33.34 -7.06
CA ILE A 54 7.67 -32.81 -5.70
C ILE A 54 7.05 -33.81 -4.74
N THR A 55 7.94 -34.53 -4.08
CA THR A 55 7.75 -35.44 -2.94
C THR A 55 7.03 -34.73 -1.79
N PRO A 56 5.93 -35.27 -1.25
CA PRO A 56 5.44 -34.87 0.06
C PRO A 56 6.05 -35.76 1.18
N TYR A 57 5.82 -35.36 2.44
CA TYR A 57 6.05 -36.07 3.71
C TYR A 57 7.46 -35.90 4.32
N GLN A 58 7.63 -34.95 5.26
CA GLN A 58 7.49 -35.08 6.73
C GLN A 58 8.55 -35.96 7.41
N THR A 59 9.29 -35.40 8.38
CA THR A 59 9.64 -36.09 9.65
C THR A 59 10.10 -35.07 10.70
N THR A 60 9.25 -34.96 11.73
CA THR A 60 9.51 -34.50 13.10
C THR A 60 10.74 -35.16 13.70
N SER A 61 11.68 -34.40 14.26
CA SER A 61 12.64 -34.95 15.24
C SER A 61 13.22 -33.85 16.15
N SER A 62 12.66 -33.78 17.36
CA SER A 62 13.35 -33.66 18.65
C SER A 62 14.63 -32.81 18.72
N GLN A 63 14.49 -31.56 19.17
CA GLN A 63 15.48 -30.96 20.08
C GLN A 63 14.77 -30.21 21.22
N PRO A 64 15.00 -30.59 22.50
CA PRO A 64 14.60 -29.76 23.62
C PRO A 64 15.49 -28.50 23.66
N ILE A 65 14.86 -27.34 23.51
CA ILE A 65 15.50 -26.04 23.73
C ILE A 65 15.85 -25.94 25.21
N SER A 66 17.14 -26.03 25.52
CA SER A 66 17.68 -25.78 26.85
C SER A 66 17.69 -24.28 27.12
N ILE A 67 16.79 -23.83 27.99
CA ILE A 67 16.78 -22.47 28.52
C ILE A 67 17.83 -22.43 29.64
N GLN A 68 18.98 -21.81 29.38
CA GLN A 68 19.85 -21.32 30.45
C GLN A 68 19.56 -19.83 30.70
N PRO A 69 19.17 -19.43 31.93
CA PRO A 69 19.21 -18.04 32.33
C PRO A 69 20.66 -17.64 32.59
N VAL A 70 21.20 -16.69 31.82
CA VAL A 70 22.49 -16.05 32.13
C VAL A 70 22.19 -14.81 32.98
N PRO A 71 22.55 -14.77 34.28
CA PRO A 71 22.31 -13.62 35.13
C PRO A 71 23.61 -12.84 35.32
N ASN A 72 24.01 -12.04 34.33
CA ASN A 72 24.95 -10.93 34.54
C ASN A 72 25.21 -10.16 33.24
N GLN A 73 24.26 -9.31 32.82
CA GLN A 73 24.60 -8.20 31.94
C GLN A 73 24.07 -6.91 32.55
N SER A 74 25.02 -6.02 32.79
CA SER A 74 24.93 -4.77 33.53
C SER A 74 23.91 -3.78 32.91
N PRO A 75 23.26 -2.89 33.70
CA PRO A 75 22.16 -2.01 33.21
C PRO A 75 22.56 -0.89 32.22
N ALA A 76 23.77 -0.88 31.66
CA ALA A 76 24.33 0.30 30.98
C ALA A 76 24.48 0.20 29.45
N VAL A 77 24.05 -0.89 28.81
CA VAL A 77 24.11 -1.05 27.33
C VAL A 77 22.80 -1.57 26.74
N GLN A 78 21.68 -0.93 27.10
CA GLN A 78 20.38 -1.14 26.41
C GLN A 78 19.68 0.17 26.05
N ALA A 79 20.38 1.30 26.14
CA ALA A 79 19.85 2.64 25.86
C ALA A 79 20.50 3.32 24.64
N ALA A 80 21.04 2.56 23.67
CA ALA A 80 21.74 3.11 22.50
C ALA A 80 21.26 2.57 21.13
N THR A 81 20.04 2.02 21.04
CA THR A 81 19.37 1.72 19.76
C THR A 81 17.93 2.24 19.71
N SER A 82 17.59 3.18 20.58
CA SER A 82 16.24 3.76 20.71
C SER A 82 16.11 5.12 20.03
N SER A 83 16.85 5.37 18.95
CA SER A 83 16.79 6.67 18.26
C SER A 83 17.09 6.54 16.76
N ALA A 84 16.04 6.66 15.95
CA ALA A 84 16.07 7.17 14.58
C ALA A 84 16.58 6.28 13.44
N ALA A 85 16.09 5.05 13.34
CA ALA A 85 15.88 4.43 12.04
C ALA A 85 14.50 3.78 12.02
N ASN A 86 13.45 4.58 11.76
CA ASN A 86 12.14 4.05 11.43
C ASN A 86 12.30 3.24 10.15
N SER A 87 12.47 1.92 10.27
CA SER A 87 12.55 1.06 9.09
C SER A 87 11.32 1.29 8.22
N ILE A 88 11.49 1.30 6.90
CA ILE A 88 10.35 1.42 5.99
C ILE A 88 9.31 0.33 6.31
N GLU A 89 9.74 -0.86 6.72
CA GLU A 89 8.84 -1.95 7.12
C GLU A 89 8.04 -1.63 8.39
N ASP A 90 8.63 -0.93 9.36
CA ASP A 90 7.90 -0.49 10.56
C ASP A 90 6.83 0.53 10.18
N GLN A 91 7.14 1.44 9.26
CA GLN A 91 6.20 2.42 8.72
C GLN A 91 5.11 1.76 7.88
N VAL A 92 5.44 0.75 7.07
CA VAL A 92 4.46 -0.06 6.33
C VAL A 92 3.50 -0.72 7.31
N ARG A 93 4.02 -1.30 8.40
CA ARG A 93 3.20 -1.90 9.45
C ARG A 93 2.30 -0.86 10.14
N GLN A 94 2.82 0.34 10.45
CA GLN A 94 2.03 1.43 11.02
C GLN A 94 0.89 1.89 10.11
N VAL A 95 1.08 1.93 8.79
CA VAL A 95 -0.02 2.21 7.86
C VAL A 95 -0.99 1.03 7.83
N ALA A 96 -0.48 -0.19 7.67
CA ALA A 96 -1.27 -1.40 7.45
C ALA A 96 -2.19 -1.79 8.61
N VAL A 97 -1.91 -1.40 9.85
CA VAL A 97 -2.83 -1.65 10.98
C VAL A 97 -4.13 -0.85 10.90
N ASN A 98 -4.19 0.19 10.07
CA ASN A 98 -5.39 1.02 9.87
C ASN A 98 -6.32 0.45 8.78
N PHE A 99 -5.97 -0.67 8.16
CA PHE A 99 -6.72 -1.22 7.03
C PHE A 99 -7.02 -2.71 7.18
N LYS A 100 -8.12 -3.12 6.57
CA LYS A 100 -8.40 -4.52 6.25
C LYS A 100 -7.92 -4.83 4.85
N CYS A 101 -7.50 -6.07 4.62
CA CYS A 101 -7.13 -6.49 3.28
C CYS A 101 -8.33 -6.45 2.32
N ALA A 102 -8.15 -5.80 1.18
CA ALA A 102 -9.17 -5.58 0.16
C ALA A 102 -9.48 -6.80 -0.70
N CYS A 103 -8.75 -7.90 -0.49
CA CYS A 103 -8.86 -9.11 -1.28
C CYS A 103 -10.24 -9.79 -1.18
N GLY A 104 -10.93 -9.66 -0.04
CA GLY A 104 -12.21 -10.32 0.24
C GLY A 104 -12.15 -11.85 0.44
N GLY A 105 -11.18 -12.55 -0.16
CA GLY A 105 -11.00 -14.01 0.01
C GLY A 105 -10.28 -14.43 1.29
N CYS A 106 -9.70 -13.46 2.00
CA CYS A 106 -8.90 -13.65 3.20
C CYS A 106 -9.69 -13.39 4.50
N GLY A 107 -11.01 -13.21 4.41
CA GLY A 107 -11.88 -12.98 5.57
C GLY A 107 -11.72 -11.60 6.21
N GLU A 108 -11.34 -10.59 5.42
CA GLU A 108 -11.08 -9.22 5.90
C GLU A 108 -10.08 -9.15 7.06
N LEU A 109 -9.05 -10.01 7.02
CA LEU A 109 -7.97 -9.93 8.00
C LEU A 109 -7.32 -8.54 7.99
N PRO A 110 -6.78 -8.10 9.15
CA PRO A 110 -5.99 -6.88 9.22
C PRO A 110 -4.89 -6.92 8.16
N LEU A 111 -4.73 -5.84 7.40
CA LEU A 111 -3.74 -5.78 6.32
C LEU A 111 -2.34 -6.05 6.86
N ALA A 112 -2.03 -5.61 8.09
CA ALA A 112 -0.76 -5.89 8.76
C ALA A 112 -0.42 -7.40 8.83
N GLU A 113 -1.42 -8.25 9.07
CA GLU A 113 -1.26 -9.70 9.27
C GLU A 113 -1.49 -10.52 8.00
N CYS A 114 -2.27 -9.96 7.06
CA CYS A 114 -2.58 -10.63 5.81
C CYS A 114 -1.35 -10.74 4.89
N GLN A 115 -1.22 -11.86 4.19
CA GLN A 115 -0.10 -12.19 3.29
C GLN A 115 -0.60 -12.75 1.95
N CYS A 116 -1.87 -12.51 1.61
CA CYS A 116 -2.45 -13.04 0.38
C CYS A 116 -1.89 -12.34 -0.87
N ASP A 117 -1.71 -13.12 -1.93
CA ASP A 117 -1.30 -12.67 -3.26
C ASP A 117 -2.51 -12.62 -4.24
N MET A 118 -3.69 -12.38 -3.69
CA MET A 118 -4.90 -12.19 -4.48
C MET A 118 -4.90 -10.80 -5.15
N PRO A 119 -5.69 -10.59 -6.21
CA PRO A 119 -5.86 -9.25 -6.78
C PRO A 119 -6.39 -8.29 -5.72
N LYS A 120 -5.78 -7.10 -5.59
CA LYS A 120 -6.03 -6.16 -4.47
C LYS A 120 -5.77 -6.80 -3.10
N GLY A 121 -4.81 -7.72 -3.04
CA GLY A 121 -4.43 -8.43 -1.82
C GLY A 121 -3.32 -7.74 -1.05
N ALA A 122 -2.94 -8.37 0.05
CA ALA A 122 -1.99 -7.79 0.99
C ALA A 122 -0.62 -7.52 0.39
N VAL A 123 -0.16 -8.35 -0.56
CA VAL A 123 1.10 -8.13 -1.28
C VAL A 123 1.05 -6.83 -2.08
N GLU A 124 -0.03 -6.60 -2.84
CA GLU A 124 -0.21 -5.40 -3.65
C GLU A 124 -0.37 -4.14 -2.78
N GLU A 125 -1.20 -4.22 -1.75
CA GLU A 125 -1.48 -3.12 -0.83
C GLU A 125 -0.23 -2.71 -0.04
N LYS A 126 0.50 -3.67 0.54
CA LYS A 126 1.77 -3.41 1.25
C LYS A 126 2.86 -2.92 0.31
N GLY A 127 2.89 -3.43 -0.93
CA GLY A 127 3.76 -2.93 -1.99
C GLY A 127 3.51 -1.46 -2.26
N PHE A 128 2.24 -1.08 -2.47
CA PHE A 128 1.85 0.31 -2.68
C PHE A 128 2.21 1.22 -1.50
N ILE A 129 2.01 0.76 -0.26
CA ILE A 129 2.40 1.50 0.95
C ILE A 129 3.92 1.72 0.97
N ARG A 130 4.69 0.67 0.71
CA ARG A 130 6.16 0.72 0.67
C ARG A 130 6.65 1.70 -0.39
N ASP A 131 6.10 1.63 -1.60
CA ASP A 131 6.47 2.53 -2.69
C ASP A 131 6.22 4.00 -2.31
N LYS A 132 5.09 4.30 -1.68
CA LYS A 132 4.79 5.68 -1.26
C LYS A 132 5.66 6.16 -0.12
N LEU A 133 6.02 5.31 0.83
CA LEU A 133 6.98 5.66 1.87
C LEU A 133 8.38 5.91 1.27
N MET A 134 8.78 5.13 0.27
CA MET A 134 10.05 5.32 -0.46
C MET A 134 10.06 6.58 -1.33
N GLU A 135 8.90 6.99 -1.86
CA GLU A 135 8.72 8.27 -2.56
C GLU A 135 8.80 9.50 -1.61
N GLY A 136 8.87 9.28 -0.29
CA GLY A 136 9.00 10.34 0.72
C GLY A 136 7.67 10.84 1.29
N TYR A 137 6.56 10.14 1.04
CA TYR A 137 5.28 10.46 1.69
C TYR A 137 5.32 10.09 3.18
N THR A 138 4.63 10.87 4.00
CA THR A 138 4.51 10.58 5.44
C THR A 138 3.44 9.51 5.68
N VAL A 139 3.57 8.72 6.76
CA VAL A 139 2.57 7.74 7.21
C VAL A 139 1.12 8.24 7.09
N PRO A 140 0.73 9.43 7.62
CA PRO A 140 -0.64 9.91 7.48
C PRO A 140 -1.05 10.20 6.03
N GLN A 141 -0.14 10.70 5.18
CA GLN A 141 -0.44 10.90 3.76
C GLN A 141 -0.65 9.56 3.04
N VAL A 142 0.17 8.55 3.35
CA VAL A 142 0.03 7.22 2.77
C VAL A 142 -1.29 6.57 3.19
N ILE A 143 -1.72 6.75 4.44
CA ILE A 143 -3.04 6.30 4.91
C ILE A 143 -4.15 6.90 4.02
N GLU A 144 -4.15 8.21 3.78
CA GLU A 144 -5.15 8.85 2.91
C GLU A 144 -5.08 8.35 1.46
N LEU A 145 -3.88 8.05 0.94
CA LEU A 145 -3.70 7.49 -0.40
C LEU A 145 -4.21 6.04 -0.51
N VAL A 146 -3.95 5.22 0.50
CA VAL A 146 -4.42 3.82 0.58
C VAL A 146 -5.95 3.80 0.70
N ASP A 147 -6.52 4.63 1.56
CA ASP A 147 -7.96 4.77 1.73
C ASP A 147 -8.64 5.19 0.42
N LYS A 148 -8.07 6.17 -0.29
CA LYS A 148 -8.58 6.58 -1.60
C LYS A 148 -8.49 5.49 -2.67
N LYS A 149 -7.50 4.61 -2.61
CA LYS A 149 -7.24 3.59 -3.63
C LYS A 149 -8.01 2.29 -3.35
N TYR A 150 -8.13 1.88 -2.10
CA TYR A 150 -8.66 0.58 -1.67
C TYR A 150 -9.91 0.68 -0.78
N GLY A 151 -10.11 1.77 -0.04
CA GLY A 151 -11.39 2.12 0.62
C GLY A 151 -11.80 1.27 1.82
N LEU A 152 -10.85 0.69 2.57
CA LEU A 152 -11.11 -0.29 3.64
C LEU A 152 -10.38 0.01 4.94
N ARG A 153 -10.62 1.22 5.47
CA ARG A 153 -10.07 1.65 6.76
C ARG A 153 -10.83 0.99 7.94
N VAL A 154 -10.13 0.68 9.03
CA VAL A 154 -10.70 0.17 10.29
C VAL A 154 -10.72 1.19 11.41
#